data_AF-A0A2H0CWW2-F1
#
_entry.id   AF-A0A2H0CWW2-F1
#
_cell.length_a   1.000
_cell.length_b   1.000
_cell.length_c   1.000
_cell.angle_alpha   90.00
_cell.angle_beta   90.00
_cell.angle_gamma   90.00
#
_symmetry.space_group_name_H-M   'P 1'
#
loop_
_entity.id
_entity.type
_entity.pdbx_description
1 polymer ?
#
loop_
_entity_poly.entity_id
_entity_poly.type
_entity_poly.pdbx_seq_one_letter_code
_entity_poly.pdbx_strand_id
1 'polypeptide(L)'
;MVRTNQGQLYTGITQDVARRFSEHQEAGKKAAKYLRGKSPLKLVFQQEIGSRSFALKAEFALKKLSKQEKESLIQNSGRINLEDLKPVQGK
;
A
#
# COMPACT_ATOMS: atom_id res chain seq x y z
N MET A 1 2.29 -1.99 -0.22
CA MET A 1 2.65 -0.60 -0.56
C MET A 1 3.88 -0.61 -1.44
N VAL A 2 3.85 0.20 -2.50
CA VAL A 2 4.91 0.32 -3.47
C VAL A 2 5.51 1.71 -3.39
N ARG A 3 6.84 1.81 -3.36
CA ARG A 3 7.58 3.07 -3.45
C ARG A 3 8.06 3.28 -4.87
N THR A 4 7.85 4.48 -5.40
CA THR A 4 8.35 4.89 -6.72
C THR A 4 9.80 5.36 -6.63
N ASN A 5 10.46 5.53 -7.78
CA ASN A 5 11.81 6.11 -7.86
C ASN A 5 11.94 7.49 -7.18
N GLN A 6 10.86 8.30 -7.19
CA GLN A 6 10.77 9.62 -6.55
C GLN A 6 10.37 9.55 -5.07
N GLY A 7 10.31 8.36 -4.46
CA GLY A 7 9.95 8.20 -3.05
C GLY A 7 8.48 8.49 -2.74
N GLN A 8 7.59 8.46 -3.75
CA GLN A 8 6.15 8.51 -3.55
C GLN A 8 5.63 7.12 -3.18
N LEU A 9 4.56 7.06 -2.39
CA LEU A 9 3.99 5.80 -1.90
C LEU A 9 2.64 5.53 -2.56
N TYR A 10 2.48 4.32 -3.08
CA TYR A 10 1.24 3.80 -3.63
C TYR A 10 0.72 2.64 -2.79
N THR A 11 -0.58 2.66 -2.50
CA THR A 11 -1.27 1.64 -1.69
C THR A 11 -2.33 0.95 -2.53
N GLY A 12 -2.48 -0.36 -2.35
CA GLY A 12 -3.50 -1.18 -2.98
C GLY A 12 -3.56 -2.57 -2.34
N ILE A 13 -4.66 -3.28 -2.56
CA ILE A 13 -4.83 -4.69 -2.18
C ILE A 13 -4.66 -5.63 -3.37
N THR A 14 -4.31 -6.88 -3.07
CA THR A 14 -4.24 -7.98 -4.03
C THR A 14 -4.32 -9.30 -3.29
N GLN A 15 -4.77 -10.35 -3.97
CA GLN A 15 -4.68 -11.73 -3.46
C GLN A 15 -3.30 -12.35 -3.75
N ASP A 16 -2.57 -11.79 -4.73
CA ASP A 16 -1.24 -12.25 -5.12
C ASP A 16 -0.32 -11.04 -5.26
N VAL A 17 0.57 -10.87 -4.28
CA VAL A 17 1.47 -9.71 -4.21
C VAL A 17 2.57 -9.79 -5.26
N ALA A 18 3.16 -10.98 -5.46
CA ALA A 18 4.25 -11.18 -6.40
C ALA A 18 3.79 -10.89 -7.83
N ARG A 19 2.66 -11.48 -8.26
CA ARG A 19 2.08 -11.23 -9.58
C ARG A 19 1.75 -9.75 -9.77
N ARG A 20 1.05 -9.14 -8.81
CA ARG A 20 0.61 -7.74 -8.93
C ARG A 20 1.79 -6.76 -8.97
N PHE A 21 2.84 -7.05 -8.20
CA PHE A 21 4.06 -6.24 -8.21
C PHE A 21 4.81 -6.35 -9.54
N SER A 22 4.92 -7.55 -10.12
CA SER A 22 5.47 -7.74 -11.48
C SER A 22 4.69 -6.93 -12.51
N GLU A 23 3.35 -7.04 -12.51
CA GLU A 23 2.49 -6.28 -13.44
C GLU A 23 2.71 -4.76 -13.33
N HIS A 24 3.03 -4.25 -12.14
CA HIS A 24 3.37 -2.85 -11.91
C HIS A 24 4.77 -2.50 -12.41
N GLN A 25 5.76 -3.37 -12.17
CA GLN A 25 7.14 -3.19 -12.62
C GLN A 25 7.25 -3.16 -14.16
N GLU A 26 6.49 -4.02 -14.85
CA GLU A 26 6.42 -4.06 -16.31
C GLU A 26 5.80 -2.81 -16.93
N ALA A 27 5.14 -1.95 -16.12
CA ALA A 27 4.51 -0.70 -16.54
C ALA A 27 3.48 -0.84 -17.69
N GLY A 28 2.95 -2.04 -17.93
CA GLY A 28 2.02 -2.34 -19.01
C GLY A 28 0.57 -1.94 -18.76
N LYS A 29 -0.35 -2.46 -19.58
CA LYS A 29 -1.80 -2.18 -19.48
C LYS A 29 -2.39 -2.56 -18.11
N LYS A 30 -1.88 -3.63 -17.49
CA LYS A 30 -2.31 -4.13 -16.17
C LYS A 30 -1.77 -3.32 -14.99
N ALA A 31 -0.75 -2.48 -15.21
CA ALA A 31 -0.21 -1.60 -14.20
C ALA A 31 -1.24 -0.52 -13.81
N ALA A 32 -1.21 -0.11 -12.54
CA ALA A 32 -1.96 1.06 -12.12
C ALA A 32 -1.51 2.28 -12.95
N LYS A 33 -2.48 3.06 -13.47
CA LYS A 33 -2.19 4.23 -14.33
C LYS A 33 -1.15 5.15 -13.69
N TYR A 34 -1.22 5.33 -12.38
CA TYR A 34 -0.29 6.16 -11.62
C TYR A 34 1.17 5.66 -11.59
N LEU A 35 1.39 4.34 -11.66
CA LEU A 35 2.71 3.72 -11.54
C LEU A 35 3.44 3.58 -12.89
N ARG A 36 2.75 3.76 -14.02
CA ARG A 36 3.37 3.68 -15.34
C ARG A 36 4.46 4.75 -15.48
N GLY A 37 5.67 4.33 -15.88
CA GLY A 37 6.82 5.21 -16.03
C GLY A 37 7.50 5.65 -14.72
N LYS A 38 7.11 5.08 -13.56
CA LYS A 38 7.69 5.42 -12.24
C LYS A 38 8.71 4.42 -11.71
N SER A 39 9.19 3.56 -12.60
CA SER A 39 10.21 2.54 -12.31
C SER A 39 11.57 3.18 -12.01
N PRO A 40 12.46 2.49 -11.27
CA PRO A 40 12.23 1.21 -10.58
C PRO A 40 11.27 1.37 -9.39
N LEU A 41 10.32 0.44 -9.28
CA LEU A 41 9.43 0.36 -8.11
C LEU A 41 10.06 -0.56 -7.06
N LYS A 42 9.74 -0.29 -5.78
CA LYS A 42 10.14 -1.12 -4.65
C LYS A 42 8.91 -1.54 -3.84
N LEU A 43 8.77 -2.83 -3.56
CA LEU A 43 7.79 -3.30 -2.58
C LEU A 43 8.34 -2.99 -1.18
N VAL A 44 7.72 -2.03 -0.49
CA VAL A 44 8.23 -1.53 0.81
C VAL A 44 7.38 -1.95 2.00
N PHE A 45 6.17 -2.44 1.76
CA PHE A 45 5.30 -2.95 2.80
C PHE A 45 4.31 -3.96 2.23
N GLN A 46 4.05 -5.05 2.94
CA GLN A 46 2.97 -5.96 2.64
C GLN A 46 2.46 -6.58 3.94
N GLN A 47 1.17 -6.89 3.98
CA GLN A 47 0.57 -7.61 5.08
C GLN A 47 -0.63 -8.38 4.57
N GLU A 48 -0.76 -9.62 5.02
CA GLU A 48 -1.95 -10.42 4.77
C GLU A 48 -3.11 -9.93 5.64
N ILE A 49 -4.25 -9.70 5.00
CA ILE A 49 -5.48 -9.25 5.66
C ILE A 49 -6.59 -10.17 5.17
N GLY A 50 -7.22 -10.91 6.09
CA GLY A 50 -8.12 -12.04 5.80
C GLY A 50 -9.13 -11.78 4.67
N SER A 51 -10.34 -11.32 4.99
CA SER A 51 -11.37 -11.16 3.97
C SER A 51 -11.17 -9.91 3.10
N ARG A 52 -11.65 -9.94 1.86
CA ARG A 52 -11.64 -8.78 0.95
C ARG A 52 -12.20 -7.50 1.58
N SER A 53 -13.29 -7.62 2.34
CA SER A 53 -13.91 -6.49 3.04
C SER A 53 -12.98 -5.86 4.08
N PHE A 54 -12.19 -6.66 4.79
CA PHE A 54 -11.19 -6.19 5.73
C PHE A 54 -9.99 -5.56 5.02
N ALA A 55 -9.52 -6.17 3.92
CA ALA A 55 -8.44 -5.61 3.12
C ALA A 55 -8.80 -4.22 2.56
N LEU A 56 -10.02 -4.03 2.07
CA LEU A 56 -10.52 -2.74 1.61
C LEU A 56 -10.58 -1.68 2.73
N LYS A 57 -11.04 -2.07 3.93
CA LYS A 57 -11.04 -1.18 5.11
C LYS A 57 -9.63 -0.77 5.51
N ALA A 58 -8.69 -1.72 5.53
CA ALA A 58 -7.28 -1.45 5.80
C ALA A 58 -6.71 -0.50 4.76
N GLU A 59 -6.94 -0.73 3.46
CA GLU A 59 -6.48 0.14 2.39
C GLU A 59 -7.03 1.58 2.53
N PHE A 60 -8.30 1.71 2.88
CA PHE A 60 -8.93 3.01 3.11
C PHE A 60 -8.27 3.76 4.28
N ALA A 61 -8.00 3.07 5.39
CA ALA A 61 -7.31 3.66 6.53
C ALA A 61 -5.87 4.06 6.18
N LEU A 62 -5.12 3.19 5.51
CA LEU A 62 -3.79 3.49 4.97
C LEU A 62 -3.80 4.74 4.08
N LYS A 63 -4.82 4.90 3.22
CA LYS A 63 -4.93 6.07 2.35
C LYS A 63 -5.04 7.37 3.13
N LYS A 64 -5.67 7.36 4.31
CA LYS A 64 -5.79 8.53 5.19
C LYS A 64 -4.51 8.88 5.95
N LEU A 65 -3.61 7.93 6.15
CA LEU A 65 -2.33 8.18 6.82
C LEU A 65 -1.47 9.18 6.03
N SER A 66 -0.80 10.07 6.75
CA SER A 66 0.22 10.95 6.19
C SER A 66 1.40 10.14 5.62
N LYS A 67 2.22 10.77 4.77
CA LYS A 67 3.45 10.12 4.27
C LYS A 67 4.35 9.67 5.43
N GLN A 68 4.54 10.52 6.45
CA GLN A 68 5.38 10.21 7.61
C GLN A 68 4.87 8.99 8.38
N GLU A 69 3.56 8.90 8.63
CA GLU A 69 2.94 7.74 9.28
C GLU A 69 3.18 6.43 8.50
N LYS A 70 3.06 6.49 7.17
CA LYS A 70 3.36 5.34 6.30
C LYS A 70 4.82 4.93 6.35
N GLU A 71 5.73 5.92 6.39
CA GLU A 71 7.17 5.67 6.50
C GLU A 71 7.52 5.03 7.85
N SER A 72 6.93 5.51 8.94
CA SER A 72 7.08 4.90 10.26
C SER A 72 6.61 3.45 10.26
N LEU A 73 5.47 3.16 9.62
CA LEU A 73 4.97 1.80 9.45
C LEU A 73 5.95 0.90 8.68
N ILE A 74 6.55 1.41 7.60
CA ILE A 74 7.56 0.69 6.81
C ILE A 74 8.81 0.41 7.63
N GLN A 75 9.34 1.42 8.35
CA GLN A 75 10.59 1.31 9.09
C GLN A 75 10.49 0.38 10.29
N ASN A 76 9.37 0.43 11.01
CA ASN A 76 9.16 -0.39 12.20
C ASN A 76 8.69 -1.81 11.88
N SER A 77 8.64 -2.21 10.59
CA SER A 77 7.97 -3.45 10.16
C SER A 77 6.59 -3.60 10.81
N GLY A 78 5.90 -2.47 10.97
CA GLY A 78 4.68 -2.37 11.77
C GLY A 78 3.57 -3.22 11.18
N ARG A 79 2.68 -3.74 12.02
CA ARG A 79 1.45 -4.39 11.57
C ARG A 79 0.30 -3.43 11.68
N ILE A 80 -0.58 -3.47 10.70
CA ILE A 80 -1.86 -2.79 10.73
C ILE A 80 -2.86 -3.75 11.34
N ASN A 81 -3.33 -3.46 12.55
CA ASN A 81 -4.52 -4.12 13.07
C ASN A 81 -5.73 -3.26 12.78
N LEU A 82 -6.78 -3.87 12.25
CA LEU A 82 -8.02 -3.18 11.92
C LEU A 82 -8.74 -2.61 13.15
N GLU A 83 -8.44 -3.14 14.34
CA GLU A 83 -8.95 -2.67 15.62
C GLU A 83 -8.35 -1.31 16.02
N ASP A 84 -7.09 -1.07 15.65
CA ASP A 84 -6.37 0.18 15.86
C ASP A 84 -6.74 1.26 14.82
N LEU A 85 -7.36 0.85 13.70
CA LEU A 85 -7.75 1.75 12.61
C LEU A 85 -9.12 2.42 12.83
N LYS A 86 -9.65 2.43 14.08
CA LYS A 86 -10.81 3.26 14.39
C LYS A 86 -10.49 4.70 13.97
N PRO A 87 -11.39 5.39 13.26
CA PRO A 87 -11.15 6.79 12.95
C PRO A 87 -10.85 7.49 14.25
N VAL A 88 -9.69 8.16 14.33
CA VAL A 88 -9.45 9.16 15.36
C VAL A 88 -10.66 10.07 15.27
N GLN A 89 -11.48 10.03 16.31
CA GLN A 89 -12.69 10.83 16.40
C GLN A 89 -12.24 12.26 16.21
N GLY A 90 -12.61 12.84 15.07
CA GLY A 90 -12.20 14.18 14.69
C GLY A 90 -12.55 15.14 15.82
N LYS A 91 -11.59 15.98 16.21
CA LYS A 91 -11.91 17.24 16.85
C LYS A 91 -12.54 18.17 15.83
#